data_AF-R5LUY3-F1
#
_entry.id   AF-R5LUY3-F1
#
_cell.length_a   1.000
_cell.length_b   1.000
_cell.length_c   1.000
_cell.angle_alpha   90.00
_cell.angle_beta   90.00
_cell.angle_gamma   90.00
#
_symmetry.space_group_name_H-M   'P 1'
#
loop_
_entity.id
_entity.type
_entity.pdbx_description
1 polymer ?
#
loop_
_entity_poly.entity_id
_entity_poly.type
_entity_poly.pdbx_seq_one_letter_code
_entity_poly.pdbx_strand_id
1 'polypeptide(L)'
;MEEYHTNTRNQSGRNMIKYPKTKSDPLCKWRNASIDTVIELVSILPKTRLTKDKFREYMSEFYNGAFFRTPYQLALQLGLYYEDDNEYIPRFDHDITEEEAISYMKKWMQRYYVPNPFTKRGFINITPSINLLYGLVDYLENHPDKPNLITAGAALFGGEMGNVGCVKFVLNEYSQIIEVDHNNDMKLLVHKSGKIDVLNNRDDKQAFFKHFNG
;
A
#
# COMPACT_ATOMS: atom_id res chain seq x y z
N MET A 1 -18.72 17.43 -22.44
CA MET A 1 -18.82 16.09 -21.83
C MET A 1 -17.44 15.48 -21.93
N GLU A 2 -16.72 15.35 -20.81
CA GLU A 2 -15.44 14.62 -20.82
C GLU A 2 -15.76 13.12 -20.91
N GLU A 3 -15.31 12.48 -21.99
CA GLU A 3 -15.54 11.05 -22.23
C GLU A 3 -14.75 10.20 -21.24
N TYR A 4 -15.47 9.33 -20.53
CA TYR A 4 -14.88 8.34 -19.64
C TYR A 4 -14.35 7.17 -20.47
N HIS A 5 -13.05 6.90 -20.42
CA HIS A 5 -12.47 5.71 -21.05
C HIS A 5 -12.70 4.47 -20.18
N THR A 6 -13.69 3.66 -20.54
CA THR A 6 -13.86 2.28 -20.05
C THR A 6 -13.06 1.33 -20.94
N ASN A 7 -11.91 0.84 -20.47
CA ASN A 7 -11.20 -0.35 -20.99
C ASN A 7 -10.06 -0.64 -20.01
N THR A 8 -9.82 -1.85 -19.49
CA THR A 8 -9.86 -3.20 -20.06
C THR A 8 -10.46 -4.20 -19.06
N ARG A 9 -10.98 -5.33 -19.55
CA ARG A 9 -11.49 -6.45 -18.73
C ARG A 9 -10.38 -6.93 -17.79
N ASN A 10 -10.45 -6.56 -16.52
CA ASN A 10 -9.64 -7.22 -15.49
C ASN A 10 -10.21 -8.63 -15.26
N GLN A 11 -9.36 -9.57 -14.82
CA GLN A 11 -9.80 -10.93 -14.49
C GLN A 11 -10.82 -10.98 -13.35
N SER A 12 -10.94 -9.91 -12.54
CA SER A 12 -11.87 -9.83 -11.42
C SER A 12 -13.29 -9.33 -11.78
N GLY A 13 -13.57 -9.04 -13.05
CA GLY A 13 -14.87 -8.56 -13.53
C GLY A 13 -15.28 -7.17 -13.00
N ARG A 14 -14.37 -6.41 -12.38
CA ARG A 14 -14.64 -5.06 -11.88
C ARG A 14 -14.31 -4.02 -12.96
N ASN A 15 -15.29 -3.19 -13.30
CA ASN A 15 -15.08 -2.05 -14.20
C ASN A 15 -14.09 -1.05 -13.58
N MET A 16 -12.93 -0.89 -14.20
CA MET A 16 -11.98 0.16 -13.86
C MET A 16 -12.40 1.46 -14.53
N ILE A 17 -12.58 2.53 -13.74
CA ILE A 17 -12.99 3.85 -14.24
C ILE A 17 -11.84 4.85 -14.00
N LYS A 18 -11.30 5.45 -15.07
CA LYS A 18 -10.50 6.69 -14.97
C LYS A 18 -11.46 7.84 -14.86
N TYR A 19 -11.50 8.50 -13.70
CA TYR A 19 -12.07 9.85 -13.68
C TYR A 19 -10.99 10.82 -14.15
N PRO A 20 -11.33 11.80 -15.00
CA PRO A 20 -10.45 12.92 -15.29
C PRO A 20 -9.85 13.47 -14.00
N LYS A 21 -8.54 13.72 -13.97
CA LYS A 21 -7.80 14.26 -12.80
C LYS A 21 -7.67 13.32 -11.59
N THR A 22 -7.91 12.01 -11.73
CA THR A 22 -7.63 11.06 -10.65
C THR A 22 -6.14 10.76 -10.55
N LYS A 23 -5.54 11.03 -9.40
CA LYS A 23 -4.16 10.66 -9.09
C LYS A 23 -4.04 9.16 -8.84
N SER A 24 -2.86 8.61 -9.13
CA SER A 24 -2.46 7.26 -8.73
C SER A 24 -2.00 7.34 -7.29
N ASP A 25 -2.81 6.85 -6.33
CA ASP A 25 -2.52 6.89 -4.89
C ASP A 25 -1.88 5.57 -4.42
N PRO A 26 -0.54 5.50 -4.25
CA PRO A 26 0.13 4.26 -3.82
C PRO A 26 -0.31 3.87 -2.42
N LEU A 27 -0.47 4.85 -1.54
CA LEU A 27 -0.96 4.71 -0.18
C LEU A 27 -2.23 5.54 0.03
N CYS A 28 -3.11 5.08 0.92
CA CYS A 28 -4.36 5.77 1.23
C CYS A 28 -4.12 7.10 1.96
N LYS A 29 -5.10 8.01 1.84
CA LYS A 29 -5.06 9.32 2.49
C LYS A 29 -5.71 9.23 3.88
N TRP A 30 -4.91 8.93 4.90
CA TRP A 30 -5.32 9.00 6.31
C TRP A 30 -4.21 9.58 7.18
N ARG A 31 -3.60 8.76 8.03
CA ARG A 31 -2.40 9.07 8.82
C ARG A 31 -1.17 8.45 8.14
N ASN A 32 0.00 8.95 8.51
CA ASN A 32 1.25 8.27 8.17
C ASN A 32 1.27 6.89 8.83
N ALA A 33 1.88 5.92 8.16
CA ALA A 33 2.10 4.58 8.73
C ALA A 33 3.25 4.61 9.77
N SER A 34 3.17 5.51 10.76
CA SER A 34 4.13 5.58 11.86
C SER A 34 4.03 4.34 12.74
N ILE A 35 5.08 4.06 13.51
CA ILE A 35 5.10 2.95 14.46
C ILE A 35 3.91 3.02 15.43
N ASP A 36 3.65 4.19 16.02
CA ASP A 36 2.48 4.41 16.88
C ASP A 36 1.16 4.08 16.17
N THR A 37 1.02 4.48 14.90
CA THR A 37 -0.19 4.20 14.12
C THR A 37 -0.35 2.70 13.86
N VAL A 38 0.75 1.99 13.60
CA VAL A 38 0.74 0.54 13.39
C VAL A 38 0.36 -0.18 14.68
N ILE A 39 0.95 0.20 15.82
CA ILE A 39 0.62 -0.36 17.14
C ILE A 39 -0.83 -0.07 17.49
N GLU A 40 -1.33 1.16 17.30
CA GLU A 40 -2.74 1.52 17.50
C GLU A 40 -3.66 0.65 16.64
N LEU A 41 -3.38 0.50 15.35
CA LEU A 41 -4.20 -0.32 14.46
C LEU A 41 -4.20 -1.79 14.87
N VAL A 42 -3.05 -2.33 15.26
CA VAL A 42 -2.98 -3.72 15.71
C VAL A 42 -3.72 -3.89 17.02
N SER A 43 -3.61 -2.95 17.97
CA SER A 43 -4.24 -3.08 19.29
C SER A 43 -5.77 -3.13 19.22
N ILE A 44 -6.38 -2.37 18.30
CA ILE A 44 -7.84 -2.36 18.12
C ILE A 44 -8.40 -3.55 17.32
N LEU A 45 -7.54 -4.28 16.59
CA LEU A 45 -7.96 -5.42 15.77
C LEU A 45 -8.15 -6.69 16.64
N PRO A 46 -9.18 -7.52 16.41
CA PRO A 46 -9.32 -8.80 17.09
C PRO A 46 -8.09 -9.68 16.85
N LYS A 47 -7.63 -10.34 17.92
CA LYS A 47 -6.40 -11.17 17.91
C LYS A 47 -6.64 -12.63 17.56
N THR A 48 -7.87 -12.98 17.24
CA THR A 48 -8.26 -14.34 16.82
C THR A 48 -9.01 -14.28 15.51
N ARG A 49 -9.03 -15.42 14.81
CA ARG A 49 -9.87 -15.57 13.63
C ARG A 49 -11.34 -15.49 14.02
N LEU A 50 -12.12 -14.78 13.21
CA LEU A 50 -13.55 -14.59 13.41
C LEU A 50 -14.29 -14.83 12.09
N THR A 51 -15.60 -15.07 12.17
CA THR A 51 -16.44 -14.88 10.98
C THR A 51 -16.47 -13.40 10.62
N LYS A 52 -16.70 -13.10 9.35
CA LYS A 52 -16.87 -11.72 8.86
C LYS A 52 -17.87 -10.94 9.71
N ASP A 53 -19.04 -11.51 9.97
CA ASP A 53 -20.11 -10.82 10.70
C ASP A 53 -19.69 -10.48 12.14
N LYS A 54 -19.04 -11.41 12.85
CA LYS A 54 -18.52 -11.17 14.20
C LYS A 54 -17.43 -10.10 14.22
N PHE A 55 -16.55 -10.10 13.22
CA PHE A 55 -15.55 -9.03 13.08
C PHE A 55 -16.22 -7.67 12.86
N ARG A 56 -17.21 -7.60 11.98
CA ARG A 56 -17.95 -6.35 11.68
C ARG A 56 -18.72 -5.84 12.90
N GLU A 57 -19.36 -6.74 13.64
CA GLU A 57 -20.04 -6.45 14.91
C GLU A 57 -19.04 -5.90 15.94
N TYR A 58 -17.97 -6.63 16.22
CA TYR A 58 -16.92 -6.22 17.16
C TYR A 58 -16.37 -4.82 16.85
N MET A 59 -15.99 -4.57 15.58
CA MET A 59 -15.45 -3.26 15.19
C MET A 59 -16.50 -2.15 15.23
N SER A 60 -17.77 -2.48 15.07
CA SER A 60 -18.87 -1.52 15.20
C SER A 60 -19.08 -1.11 16.65
N GLU A 61 -18.99 -2.05 17.60
CA GLU A 61 -19.10 -1.77 19.03
C GLU A 61 -17.85 -1.06 19.58
N PHE A 62 -16.66 -1.59 19.30
CA PHE A 62 -15.40 -1.10 19.85
C PHE A 62 -15.02 0.29 19.32
N TYR A 63 -15.30 0.56 18.04
CA TYR A 63 -14.85 1.77 17.35
C TYR A 63 -16.01 2.58 16.75
N ASN A 64 -17.24 2.37 17.24
CA ASN A 64 -18.46 3.02 16.76
C ASN A 64 -18.62 2.99 15.22
N GLY A 65 -18.17 1.91 14.58
CA GLY A 65 -18.13 1.73 13.13
C GLY A 65 -17.21 2.69 12.35
N ALA A 66 -16.51 3.62 13.03
CA ALA A 66 -15.66 4.61 12.37
C ALA A 66 -14.42 3.98 11.73
N PHE A 67 -14.01 2.78 12.17
CA PHE A 67 -12.90 2.04 11.61
C PHE A 67 -13.08 1.77 10.11
N PHE A 68 -14.30 1.42 9.69
CA PHE A 68 -14.60 1.12 8.29
C PHE A 68 -14.81 2.36 7.40
N ARG A 69 -14.67 3.56 7.95
CA ARG A 69 -14.72 4.81 7.16
C ARG A 69 -13.35 5.15 6.59
N THR A 70 -12.31 5.16 7.42
CA THR A 70 -10.98 5.65 7.02
C THR A 70 -9.83 4.73 7.50
N PRO A 71 -9.76 4.34 8.79
CA PRO A 71 -8.63 3.54 9.30
C PRO A 71 -8.41 2.19 8.59
N TYR A 72 -9.49 1.51 8.21
CA TYR A 72 -9.41 0.19 7.59
C TYR A 72 -8.57 0.17 6.30
N GLN A 73 -8.54 1.28 5.55
CA GLN A 73 -7.80 1.36 4.29
C GLN A 73 -6.30 1.21 4.53
N LEU A 74 -5.78 1.90 5.55
CA LEU A 74 -4.38 1.79 5.92
C LEU A 74 -4.10 0.40 6.49
N ALA A 75 -4.94 -0.10 7.40
CA ALA A 75 -4.76 -1.43 7.98
C ALA A 75 -4.72 -2.55 6.91
N LEU A 76 -5.55 -2.46 5.87
CA LEU A 76 -5.54 -3.39 4.74
C LEU A 76 -4.27 -3.23 3.88
N GLN A 77 -3.85 -2.00 3.56
CA GLN A 77 -2.62 -1.77 2.78
C GLN A 77 -1.34 -2.16 3.55
N LEU A 78 -1.37 -2.06 4.87
CA LEU A 78 -0.32 -2.54 5.75
C LEU A 78 -0.37 -4.06 5.96
N GLY A 79 -1.40 -4.76 5.47
CA GLY A 79 -1.52 -6.21 5.64
C GLY A 79 -1.75 -6.67 7.08
N LEU A 80 -2.33 -5.81 7.93
CA LEU A 80 -2.57 -6.07 9.35
C LEU A 80 -3.73 -7.04 9.60
N TYR A 81 -4.60 -7.22 8.61
CA TYR A 81 -5.61 -8.27 8.62
C TYR A 81 -6.03 -8.61 7.19
N TYR A 82 -6.69 -9.76 7.06
CA TYR A 82 -7.40 -10.18 5.87
C TYR A 82 -8.87 -10.42 6.20
N GLU A 83 -9.73 -10.11 5.24
CA GLU A 83 -11.16 -10.37 5.33
C GLU A 83 -11.70 -10.73 3.94
N ASP A 84 -12.43 -11.83 3.88
CA ASP A 84 -13.27 -12.21 2.74
C ASP A 84 -14.75 -12.35 3.14
N ASP A 85 -15.52 -13.07 2.34
CA ASP A 85 -16.95 -13.24 2.59
C ASP A 85 -17.25 -14.19 3.75
N ASN A 86 -16.27 -14.98 4.20
CA ASN A 86 -16.44 -15.97 5.25
C ASN A 86 -15.73 -15.56 6.54
N GLU A 87 -14.46 -15.19 6.46
CA GLU A 87 -13.61 -15.04 7.64
C GLU A 87 -12.82 -13.72 7.68
N TYR A 88 -12.49 -13.36 8.92
CA TYR A 88 -11.49 -12.39 9.30
C TYR A 88 -10.27 -13.13 9.85
N ILE A 89 -9.08 -12.76 9.40
CA ILE A 89 -7.80 -13.30 9.86
C ILE A 89 -6.89 -12.14 10.27
N PRO A 90 -6.47 -12.05 11.54
CA PRO A 90 -5.50 -11.06 11.97
C PRO A 90 -4.08 -11.41 11.52
N ARG A 91 -3.24 -10.39 11.34
CA ARG A 91 -1.79 -10.55 11.17
C ARG A 91 -1.11 -11.02 12.45
N PHE A 92 -1.53 -10.44 13.57
CA PHE A 92 -0.94 -10.64 14.89
C PHE A 92 -2.01 -11.20 15.83
N ASP A 93 -1.64 -12.21 16.61
CA ASP A 93 -2.47 -12.84 17.64
C ASP A 93 -2.24 -12.25 19.04
N HIS A 94 -1.50 -11.15 19.11
CA HIS A 94 -1.19 -10.37 20.31
C HIS A 94 -1.06 -8.88 19.96
N ASP A 95 -1.01 -8.03 20.98
CA ASP A 95 -0.58 -6.65 20.81
C ASP A 95 0.94 -6.62 20.63
N ILE A 96 1.40 -5.96 19.57
CA ILE A 96 2.82 -5.95 19.21
C ILE A 96 3.61 -4.89 19.98
N THR A 97 4.89 -5.15 20.19
CA THR A 97 5.83 -4.15 20.71
C THR A 97 6.28 -3.16 19.63
N GLU A 98 6.96 -2.09 20.05
CA GLU A 98 7.62 -1.16 19.14
C GLU A 98 8.66 -1.85 18.25
N GLU A 99 9.48 -2.74 18.80
CA GLU A 99 10.50 -3.48 18.04
C GLU A 99 9.87 -4.40 16.99
N GLU A 100 8.77 -5.07 17.33
CA GLU A 100 8.01 -5.91 16.39
C GLU A 100 7.40 -5.07 15.27
N ALA A 101 6.82 -3.91 15.60
CA ALA A 101 6.29 -2.97 14.62
C ALA A 101 7.38 -2.45 13.67
N ILE A 102 8.56 -2.07 14.19
CA ILE A 102 9.71 -1.62 13.39
C ILE A 102 10.18 -2.73 12.45
N SER A 103 10.35 -3.94 12.99
CA SER A 103 10.77 -5.12 12.21
C SER A 103 9.77 -5.42 11.09
N TYR A 104 8.47 -5.37 11.39
CA TYR A 104 7.41 -5.56 10.43
C TYR A 104 7.42 -4.49 9.33
N MET A 105 7.49 -3.21 9.69
CA MET A 105 7.43 -2.11 8.73
C MET A 105 8.62 -2.08 7.76
N LYS A 106 9.82 -2.44 8.22
CA LYS A 106 11.00 -2.60 7.34
C LYS A 106 10.80 -3.71 6.30
N LYS A 107 10.23 -4.85 6.71
CA LYS A 107 9.91 -5.97 5.79
C LYS A 107 8.77 -5.60 4.85
N TRP A 108 7.74 -4.94 5.37
CA TRP A 108 6.60 -4.45 4.58
C TRP A 108 7.07 -3.52 3.47
N MET A 109 7.95 -2.54 3.76
CA MET A 109 8.44 -1.60 2.76
C MET A 109 9.19 -2.28 1.61
N GLN A 110 9.92 -3.36 1.88
CA GLN A 110 10.63 -4.13 0.85
C GLN A 110 9.69 -4.99 -0.03
N ARG A 111 8.46 -5.24 0.43
CA ARG A 111 7.48 -6.12 -0.22
C ARG A 111 6.30 -5.35 -0.82
N TYR A 112 6.09 -4.11 -0.40
CA TYR A 112 4.91 -3.34 -0.80
C TYR A 112 4.89 -3.10 -2.31
N TYR A 113 3.77 -3.43 -2.95
CA TYR A 113 3.61 -3.30 -4.38
C TYR A 113 2.34 -2.53 -4.74
N VAL A 114 2.40 -1.91 -5.92
CA VAL A 114 1.38 -1.01 -6.44
C VAL A 114 1.22 -1.24 -7.94
N PRO A 115 -0.01 -1.31 -8.47
CA PRO A 115 -1.27 -1.36 -7.72
C PRO A 115 -1.42 -2.65 -6.89
N ASN A 116 -2.18 -2.58 -5.81
CA ASN A 116 -2.61 -3.73 -4.99
C ASN A 116 -4.15 -3.74 -4.84
N PRO A 117 -4.75 -4.74 -4.15
CA PRO A 117 -6.21 -4.90 -4.08
C PRO A 117 -6.95 -3.72 -3.44
N PHE A 118 -6.20 -2.84 -2.77
CA PHE A 118 -6.70 -1.70 -2.02
C PHE A 118 -6.38 -0.35 -2.69
N THR A 119 -5.57 -0.31 -3.76
CA THR A 119 -5.32 0.89 -4.58
C THR A 119 -6.25 0.92 -5.80
N LYS A 120 -7.50 1.31 -5.58
CA LYS A 120 -8.58 1.18 -6.59
C LYS A 120 -8.61 2.29 -7.65
N ARG A 121 -7.95 3.44 -7.42
CA ARG A 121 -8.10 4.65 -8.25
C ARG A 121 -6.76 5.06 -8.87
N GLY A 122 -6.79 5.58 -10.10
CA GLY A 122 -5.62 6.15 -10.80
C GLY A 122 -4.75 5.17 -11.59
N PHE A 123 -4.65 3.90 -11.15
CA PHE A 123 -3.79 2.88 -11.79
C PHE A 123 -4.48 2.16 -12.95
N ILE A 124 -4.43 2.73 -14.15
CA ILE A 124 -5.07 2.18 -15.36
C ILE A 124 -4.01 1.69 -16.32
N ASN A 125 -4.21 0.49 -16.87
CA ASN A 125 -3.27 -0.21 -17.75
C ASN A 125 -1.87 -0.41 -17.13
N ILE A 126 -1.74 -0.27 -15.81
CA ILE A 126 -0.57 -0.73 -15.07
C ILE A 126 -0.77 -2.21 -14.80
N THR A 127 -0.23 -3.02 -15.68
CA THR A 127 -0.07 -4.46 -15.50
C THR A 127 1.30 -4.82 -16.04
N PRO A 128 2.16 -5.40 -15.21
CA PRO A 128 1.88 -5.97 -13.89
C PRO A 128 2.01 -4.98 -12.72
N SER A 129 1.71 -5.41 -11.49
CA SER A 129 2.03 -4.63 -10.29
C SER A 129 3.53 -4.56 -10.07
N ILE A 130 4.00 -3.41 -9.58
CA ILE A 130 5.41 -3.09 -9.39
C ILE A 130 5.67 -2.96 -7.88
N ASN A 131 6.75 -3.57 -7.40
CA ASN A 131 7.25 -3.30 -6.06
C ASN A 131 7.62 -1.81 -5.94
N LEU A 132 7.00 -1.08 -5.01
CA LEU A 132 7.14 0.37 -4.92
C LEU A 132 8.60 0.79 -4.72
N LEU A 133 9.31 0.16 -3.78
CA LEU A 133 10.69 0.50 -3.47
C LEU A 133 11.62 0.20 -4.64
N TYR A 134 11.57 -1.04 -5.14
CA TYR A 134 12.50 -1.46 -6.19
C TYR A 134 12.20 -0.86 -7.55
N GLY A 135 10.94 -0.51 -7.84
CA GLY A 135 10.59 0.27 -9.02
C GLY A 135 11.18 1.69 -8.98
N LEU A 136 11.21 2.33 -7.80
CA LEU A 136 11.85 3.64 -7.64
C LEU A 136 13.37 3.56 -7.71
N VAL A 137 13.98 2.49 -7.17
CA VAL A 137 15.42 2.23 -7.33
C VAL A 137 15.79 2.08 -8.80
N ASP A 138 15.07 1.22 -9.53
CA ASP A 138 15.30 1.02 -10.97
C ASP A 138 15.14 2.32 -11.77
N TYR A 139 14.12 3.12 -11.45
CA TYR A 139 13.94 4.43 -12.07
C TYR A 139 15.15 5.34 -11.83
N LEU A 140 15.66 5.43 -10.60
CA LEU A 140 16.82 6.26 -10.25
C LEU A 140 18.11 5.81 -10.92
N GLU A 141 18.32 4.51 -11.06
CA GLU A 141 19.49 3.96 -11.75
C GLU A 141 19.47 4.27 -13.25
N ASN A 142 18.28 4.30 -13.87
CA ASN A 142 18.12 4.59 -15.30
C ASN A 142 17.93 6.08 -15.63
N HIS A 143 17.61 6.93 -14.64
CA HIS A 143 17.35 8.37 -14.82
C HIS A 143 18.04 9.22 -13.73
N PRO A 144 19.39 9.14 -13.62
CA PRO A 144 20.12 9.81 -12.53
C PRO A 144 20.01 11.35 -12.56
N ASP A 145 19.65 11.93 -13.70
CA ASP A 145 19.44 13.37 -13.91
C ASP A 145 18.03 13.85 -13.51
N LYS A 146 17.09 12.95 -13.21
CA LYS A 146 15.69 13.26 -12.87
C LYS A 146 15.24 12.60 -11.56
N PRO A 147 15.92 12.82 -10.44
CA PRO A 147 15.70 12.05 -9.23
C PRO A 147 14.45 12.45 -8.44
N ASN A 148 13.36 12.92 -9.06
CA ASN A 148 12.20 13.40 -8.34
C ASN A 148 11.12 12.32 -8.14
N LEU A 149 10.66 12.14 -6.91
CA LEU A 149 9.67 11.12 -6.51
C LEU A 149 8.34 11.25 -7.27
N ILE A 150 7.88 12.48 -7.56
CA ILE A 150 6.63 12.70 -8.29
C ILE A 150 6.79 12.28 -9.74
N THR A 151 7.91 12.65 -10.37
CA THR A 151 8.24 12.28 -11.75
C THR A 151 8.40 10.76 -11.88
N ALA A 152 9.15 10.13 -10.97
CA ALA A 152 9.34 8.69 -10.93
C ALA A 152 8.01 7.95 -10.74
N GLY A 153 7.19 8.38 -9.78
CA GLY A 153 5.86 7.82 -9.56
C GLY A 153 4.96 7.95 -10.79
N ALA A 154 5.03 9.08 -11.49
CA ALA A 154 4.26 9.27 -12.72
C ALA A 154 4.70 8.33 -13.85
N ALA A 155 6.00 8.10 -14.01
CA ALA A 155 6.55 7.14 -14.95
C ALA A 155 6.14 5.70 -14.61
N LEU A 156 6.19 5.31 -13.33
CA LEU A 156 5.85 3.95 -12.88
C LEU A 156 4.33 3.67 -12.93
N PHE A 157 3.50 4.67 -12.67
CA PHE A 157 2.06 4.48 -12.44
C PHE A 157 1.15 5.08 -13.52
N GLY A 158 1.71 5.62 -14.60
CA GLY A 158 0.95 6.10 -15.77
C GLY A 158 0.06 7.31 -15.49
N GLY A 159 0.39 8.10 -14.47
CA GLY A 159 -0.39 9.26 -14.04
C GLY A 159 0.19 9.96 -12.81
N GLU A 160 -0.26 11.18 -12.54
CA GLU A 160 0.22 11.96 -11.39
C GLU A 160 0.09 11.16 -10.08
N MET A 161 1.18 11.09 -9.30
CA MET A 161 1.18 10.40 -8.03
C MET A 161 0.47 11.21 -6.94
N GLY A 162 -0.47 10.57 -6.25
CA GLY A 162 -1.14 11.11 -5.08
C GLY A 162 -0.52 10.63 -3.78
N ASN A 163 -0.91 11.26 -2.66
CA ASN A 163 -0.43 10.97 -1.30
C ASN A 163 1.10 10.85 -1.17
N VAL A 164 1.81 11.72 -1.91
CA VAL A 164 3.28 11.78 -1.97
C VAL A 164 3.89 11.89 -0.57
N GLY A 165 3.29 12.66 0.34
CA GLY A 165 3.77 12.80 1.72
C GLY A 165 3.80 11.47 2.49
N CYS A 166 2.81 10.60 2.32
CA CYS A 166 2.78 9.29 2.97
C CYS A 166 3.81 8.35 2.35
N VAL A 167 3.98 8.38 1.02
CA VAL A 167 5.01 7.61 0.31
C VAL A 167 6.41 8.03 0.76
N LYS A 168 6.66 9.35 0.76
CA LYS A 168 7.90 9.95 1.26
C LYS A 168 8.19 9.52 2.70
N PHE A 169 7.19 9.56 3.58
CA PHE A 169 7.33 9.14 4.97
C PHE A 169 7.82 7.69 5.06
N VAL A 170 7.14 6.73 4.43
CA VAL A 170 7.53 5.33 4.56
C VAL A 170 8.86 5.00 3.91
N LEU A 171 9.24 5.71 2.83
CA LEU A 171 10.55 5.57 2.20
C LEU A 171 11.66 6.01 3.16
N ASN A 172 11.54 7.19 3.75
CA ASN A 172 12.55 7.74 4.66
C ASN A 172 12.66 6.92 5.96
N GLU A 173 11.53 6.48 6.52
CA GLU A 173 11.51 5.77 7.80
C GLU A 173 11.92 4.31 7.67
N TYR A 174 11.50 3.62 6.60
CA TYR A 174 11.54 2.15 6.57
C TYR A 174 12.38 1.56 5.43
N SER A 175 12.71 2.30 4.38
CA SER A 175 13.41 1.71 3.24
C SER A 175 14.88 1.42 3.51
N GLN A 176 15.57 2.33 4.21
CA GLN A 176 17.04 2.37 4.35
C GLN A 176 17.81 2.39 3.01
N ILE A 177 17.13 2.63 1.88
CA ILE A 177 17.67 2.56 0.52
C ILE A 177 17.49 3.88 -0.21
N ILE A 178 16.33 4.53 -0.03
CA ILE A 178 16.01 5.82 -0.63
C ILE A 178 15.80 6.85 0.47
N GLU A 179 16.45 8.00 0.33
CA GLU A 179 16.13 9.23 1.06
C GLU A 179 15.40 10.18 0.12
N VAL A 180 14.37 10.87 0.61
CA VAL A 180 13.57 11.85 -0.13
C VAL A 180 13.56 13.17 0.63
N ASP A 181 14.01 14.23 -0.01
CA ASP A 181 14.15 15.56 0.57
C ASP A 181 12.85 16.38 0.54
N HIS A 182 12.89 17.63 1.00
CA HIS A 182 11.76 18.56 1.03
C HIS A 182 11.19 18.93 -0.36
N ASN A 183 12.00 18.86 -1.42
CA ASN A 183 11.60 19.11 -2.80
C ASN A 183 11.10 17.84 -3.52
N ASN A 184 11.07 16.72 -2.79
CA ASN A 184 10.79 15.38 -3.29
C ASN A 184 11.90 14.81 -4.19
N ASP A 185 13.09 15.38 -4.13
CA ASP A 185 14.26 14.79 -4.78
C ASP A 185 14.74 13.60 -3.94
N MET A 186 15.05 12.53 -4.64
CA MET A 186 15.40 11.23 -4.11
C MET A 186 16.90 10.99 -4.23
N LYS A 187 17.46 10.30 -3.26
CA LYS A 187 18.85 9.88 -3.28
C LYS A 187 18.93 8.40 -2.92
N LEU A 188 19.67 7.64 -3.73
CA LEU A 188 20.05 6.28 -3.38
C LEU A 188 21.13 6.32 -2.29
N LEU A 189 20.81 5.75 -1.12
CA LEU A 189 21.74 5.59 0.00
C LEU A 189 22.60 4.34 -0.17
N VAL A 190 22.02 3.28 -0.75
CA VAL A 190 22.69 2.00 -0.99
C VAL A 190 22.28 1.50 -2.38
N HIS A 191 23.26 1.15 -3.21
CA HIS A 191 23.01 0.39 -4.43
C HIS A 191 22.66 -1.04 -4.06
N LYS A 192 21.35 -1.32 -3.97
CA LYS A 192 20.83 -2.64 -3.66
C LYS A 192 19.90 -3.08 -4.77
N SER A 193 20.38 -3.98 -5.63
CA SER A 193 19.53 -4.68 -6.57
C SER A 193 18.59 -5.60 -5.80
N GLY A 194 17.31 -5.23 -5.76
CA GLY A 194 16.23 -6.14 -5.43
C GLY A 194 15.66 -6.73 -6.72
N LYS A 195 15.00 -7.89 -6.64
CA LYS A 195 14.16 -8.30 -7.76
C LYS A 195 13.01 -7.32 -7.86
N ILE A 196 12.78 -6.77 -9.06
CA ILE A 196 11.49 -6.17 -9.39
C ILE A 196 10.53 -7.36 -9.48
N ASP A 197 10.00 -7.78 -8.33
CA ASP A 197 9.00 -8.84 -8.27
C ASP A 197 7.71 -8.29 -8.88
N VAL A 198 7.53 -8.68 -10.13
CA VAL A 198 6.38 -8.41 -10.96
C VAL A 198 5.23 -9.31 -10.48
N LEU A 199 4.21 -8.72 -9.88
CA LEU A 199 3.06 -9.44 -9.34
C LEU A 199 1.84 -9.27 -10.25
N ASN A 200 1.34 -10.38 -10.78
CA ASN A 200 0.30 -10.35 -11.81
C ASN A 200 -1.13 -10.27 -11.24
N ASN A 201 -1.35 -10.62 -9.97
CA ASN A 201 -2.70 -10.71 -9.41
C ASN A 201 -3.02 -9.56 -8.44
N ARG A 202 -3.11 -8.34 -8.98
CA ARG A 202 -3.35 -7.10 -8.22
C ARG A 202 -4.67 -7.07 -7.45
N ASP A 203 -5.62 -7.97 -7.73
CA ASP A 203 -6.95 -7.99 -7.11
C ASP A 203 -7.10 -9.07 -6.03
N ASP A 204 -6.10 -9.95 -5.88
CA ASP A 204 -6.11 -11.04 -4.89
C ASP A 204 -5.71 -10.54 -3.50
N LYS A 205 -6.73 -10.23 -2.70
CA LYS A 205 -6.57 -9.80 -1.29
C LYS A 205 -5.84 -10.84 -0.44
N GLN A 206 -6.05 -12.13 -0.70
CA GLN A 206 -5.47 -13.18 0.12
C GLN A 206 -3.98 -13.34 -0.21
N ALA A 207 -3.62 -13.34 -1.49
CA ALA A 207 -2.24 -13.33 -1.92
C ALA A 207 -1.50 -12.09 -1.42
N PHE A 208 -2.12 -10.90 -1.52
CA PHE A 208 -1.55 -9.67 -0.95
C PHE A 208 -1.28 -9.79 0.55
N PHE A 209 -2.25 -10.27 1.33
CA PHE A 209 -2.04 -10.49 2.77
C PHE A 209 -0.90 -11.49 3.02
N LYS A 210 -0.91 -12.66 2.37
CA LYS A 210 0.12 -13.70 2.55
C LYS A 210 1.51 -13.24 2.11
N HIS A 211 1.62 -12.28 1.19
CA HIS A 211 2.89 -11.78 0.67
C HIS A 211 3.82 -11.21 1.75
N PHE A 212 3.25 -10.72 2.86
CA PHE A 212 3.99 -10.15 3.99
C PHE A 212 4.40 -11.18 5.06
N ASN A 213 4.13 -12.48 4.87
CA ASN A 213 4.49 -13.52 5.84
C ASN A 213 5.97 -13.93 5.81
N GLY A 214 6.71 -13.56 4.76
CA GLY A 214 8.10 -13.99 4.54
C GLY A 214 9.15 -13.01 5.01
#